data_AF-A0A1I8EM78-F1
#
_entry.id   AF-A0A1I8EM78-F1
#
_cell.length_a   1.000
_cell.length_b   1.000
_cell.length_c   1.000
_cell.angle_alpha   90.00
_cell.angle_beta   90.00
_cell.angle_gamma   90.00
#
_symmetry.space_group_name_H-M   'P 1'
#
loop_
_entity.id
_entity.type
_entity.pdbx_description
1 polymer ?
#
loop_
_entity_poly.entity_id
_entity_poly.type
_entity_poly.pdbx_seq_one_letter_code
_entity_poly.pdbx_strand_id
1 'polypeptide(L)'
;MIYQAYYTEKDSYIKDILSVELAKFEKLLVTRDDEKNFILGDKISYVDFVLFEELDIHQILDPHCLDRFPLLKAYHQRMEDRPGLKEYCEQRNAAKILVNGNGKR
;
A
#
# COMPACT_ATOMS: atom_id res chain seq x y z
N MET A 1 5.75 6.72 10.57
CA MET A 1 5.79 5.35 11.11
C MET A 1 5.63 5.40 12.62
N ILE A 2 4.62 4.70 13.14
CA ILE A 2 4.24 4.68 14.57
C ILE A 2 4.85 3.50 15.33
N TYR A 3 6.01 2.99 14.88
CA TYR A 3 6.57 1.71 15.34
C TYR A 3 6.72 1.62 16.86
N GLN A 4 7.24 2.68 17.49
CA GLN A 4 7.46 2.72 18.94
C GLN A 4 6.21 3.15 19.72
N ALA A 5 5.39 4.03 19.14
CA ALA A 5 4.25 4.69 19.78
C ALA A 5 2.88 4.23 19.25
N TYR A 6 2.79 3.01 18.72
CA TYR A 6 1.60 2.50 18.01
C TYR A 6 0.27 2.74 18.74
N TYR A 7 0.18 2.42 20.04
CA TYR A 7 -1.09 2.53 20.77
C TYR A 7 -1.52 3.98 21.03
N THR A 8 -0.58 4.93 21.05
CA THR A 8 -0.86 6.33 21.35
C THR A 8 -0.99 7.19 20.10
N GLU A 9 -0.34 6.81 19.00
CA GLU A 9 -0.24 7.61 17.78
C GLU A 9 -0.93 7.00 16.56
N LYS A 10 -1.47 5.77 16.63
CA LYS A 10 -2.11 5.13 15.47
C LYS A 10 -3.22 5.97 14.86
N ASP A 11 -4.17 6.42 15.67
CA ASP A 11 -5.37 7.07 15.16
C ASP A 11 -5.06 8.45 14.55
N SER A 12 -4.20 9.24 15.20
CA SER A 12 -3.74 10.52 14.64
C SER A 12 -2.89 10.31 13.39
N TYR A 13 -2.05 9.28 13.34
CA TYR A 13 -1.29 8.95 12.15
C TYR A 13 -2.21 8.62 10.96
N ILE A 14 -3.20 7.74 11.14
CA ILE A 14 -4.15 7.37 10.09
C ILE A 14 -4.92 8.61 9.61
N LYS A 15 -5.45 9.40 10.56
CA LYS A 15 -6.31 10.54 10.27
C LYS A 15 -5.58 11.72 9.64
N ASP A 16 -4.45 12.11 10.22
CA ASP A 16 -3.82 13.40 9.94
C ASP A 16 -2.61 13.28 9.01
N ILE A 17 -1.97 12.10 8.93
CA ILE A 17 -0.76 11.88 8.13
C ILE A 17 -1.03 10.97 6.93
N LEU A 18 -1.53 9.76 7.16
CA LEU A 18 -1.65 8.73 6.13
C LEU A 18 -2.49 9.20 4.94
N SER A 19 -3.69 9.75 5.20
CA SER A 19 -4.55 10.27 4.14
C SER A 19 -3.89 11.39 3.32
N VAL A 20 -3.06 12.23 3.94
CA VAL A 20 -2.37 13.34 3.26
C VAL A 20 -1.24 12.81 2.37
N GLU A 21 -0.50 11.82 2.85
CA GLU A 21 0.59 11.20 2.08
C GLU A 21 0.06 10.36 0.90
N LEU A 22 -0.99 9.57 1.10
CA LEU A 22 -1.65 8.80 0.03
C LEU A 22 -2.18 9.71 -1.08
N ALA A 23 -2.73 10.87 -0.74
CA ALA A 23 -3.20 11.83 -1.73
C ALA A 23 -2.10 12.30 -2.70
N LYS A 24 -0.82 12.30 -2.28
CA LYS A 24 0.31 12.65 -3.16
C LYS A 24 0.55 11.58 -4.22
N PHE A 25 0.45 10.30 -3.85
CA PHE A 25 0.61 9.19 -4.79
C PHE A 25 -0.60 9.06 -5.73
N GLU A 26 -1.82 9.29 -5.24
CA GLU A 26 -3.02 9.39 -6.09
C GLU A 26 -2.82 10.48 -7.16
N LYS A 27 -2.39 11.68 -6.75
CA LYS A 27 -2.09 12.78 -7.66
C LYS A 27 -0.96 12.44 -8.65
N LEU A 28 0.04 11.68 -8.23
CA LEU A 28 1.10 11.20 -9.11
C LEU A 28 0.56 10.25 -10.18
N LEU A 29 -0.34 9.33 -9.82
CA LEU A 29 -0.96 8.41 -10.76
C LEU A 29 -1.84 9.12 -11.79
N VAL A 30 -2.52 10.23 -11.41
CA VAL A 30 -3.27 11.08 -12.36
C VAL A 30 -2.40 11.60 -13.51
N THR A 31 -1.10 11.82 -13.27
CA THR A 31 -0.17 12.32 -14.31
C THR A 31 0.29 11.25 -15.30
N ARG A 32 -0.16 10.00 -15.14
CA ARG A 32 0.25 8.88 -16.00
C ARG A 32 -0.85 8.64 -17.04
N ASP A 33 -0.45 8.64 -18.30
CA ASP A 33 -1.34 8.27 -19.40
C ASP A 33 -1.73 6.79 -19.26
N ASP A 34 -3.02 6.51 -19.48
CA ASP A 34 -3.72 5.25 -19.21
C ASP A 34 -3.71 4.83 -17.73
N GLU A 35 -4.88 4.85 -17.10
CA GLU A 35 -5.19 4.45 -15.71
C GLU A 35 -4.73 3.03 -15.30
N LYS A 36 -4.05 2.30 -16.20
CA LYS A 36 -3.66 0.88 -16.13
C LYS A 36 -2.16 0.66 -15.95
N ASN A 37 -1.37 1.71 -15.79
CA ASN A 37 0.09 1.63 -15.80
C ASN A 37 0.72 1.50 -14.39
N PHE A 38 2.05 1.38 -14.38
CA PHE A 38 2.94 1.36 -13.22
C PHE A 38 3.22 2.79 -12.72
N ILE A 39 3.83 2.94 -11.55
CA ILE A 39 4.02 4.25 -10.89
C ILE A 39 4.90 5.22 -11.71
N LEU A 40 5.78 4.68 -12.57
CA LEU A 40 6.63 5.44 -13.50
C LEU A 40 6.19 5.37 -14.98
N GLY A 41 5.07 4.73 -15.29
CA GLY A 41 4.56 4.60 -16.67
C GLY A 41 4.34 3.16 -17.12
N ASP A 42 4.73 2.83 -18.34
CA ASP A 42 4.41 1.58 -19.04
C ASP A 42 5.17 0.35 -18.51
N LYS A 43 6.34 0.55 -17.91
CA LYS A 43 7.22 -0.53 -17.46
C LYS A 43 7.26 -0.64 -15.95
N ILE A 44 7.16 -1.88 -15.48
CA ILE A 44 7.35 -2.20 -14.06
C ILE A 44 8.78 -1.90 -13.64
N SER A 45 8.93 -1.40 -12.43
CA SER A 45 10.21 -1.12 -11.81
C SER A 45 10.23 -1.59 -10.36
N TYR A 46 11.40 -1.53 -9.70
CA TYR A 46 11.50 -1.86 -8.27
C TYR A 46 10.60 -0.95 -7.41
N VAL A 47 10.33 0.28 -7.86
CA VAL A 47 9.49 1.25 -7.13
C VAL A 47 8.06 0.74 -7.00
N ASP A 48 7.58 -0.05 -7.96
CA ASP A 48 6.22 -0.58 -7.91
C ASP A 48 6.04 -1.60 -6.80
N PHE A 49 7.04 -2.44 -6.56
CA PHE A 49 7.02 -3.41 -5.47
C PHE A 49 7.15 -2.73 -4.10
N VAL A 50 7.94 -1.66 -4.00
CA VAL A 50 8.03 -0.86 -2.77
C VAL A 50 6.69 -0.19 -2.48
N LEU A 51 6.07 0.46 -3.45
CA LEU A 51 4.77 1.10 -3.25
C LEU A 51 3.68 0.07 -2.97
N PHE A 52 3.67 -1.08 -3.66
CA PHE A 52 2.75 -2.17 -3.38
C PHE A 52 2.83 -2.61 -1.91
N GLU A 53 4.03 -2.91 -1.41
CA GLU A 53 4.21 -3.33 -0.01
C GLU A 53 3.78 -2.24 0.96
N GLU A 54 4.14 -0.97 0.70
CA GLU A 54 3.71 0.14 1.54
C GLU A 54 2.18 0.28 1.58
N LEU A 55 1.49 0.16 0.44
CA LEU A 55 0.02 0.20 0.43
C LEU A 55 -0.59 -1.00 1.17
N ASP A 56 -0.01 -2.18 1.00
CA ASP A 56 -0.46 -3.43 1.62
C ASP A 56 -0.37 -3.37 3.16
N ILE A 57 0.77 -2.92 3.72
CA ILE A 57 0.91 -2.77 5.17
C ILE A 57 0.00 -1.69 5.74
N HIS A 58 -0.31 -0.63 4.97
CA HIS A 58 -1.26 0.39 5.41
C HIS A 58 -2.71 -0.08 5.37
N GLN A 59 -3.07 -1.00 4.47
CA GLN A 59 -4.38 -1.67 4.50
C GLN A 59 -4.51 -2.65 5.68
N ILE A 60 -3.41 -3.27 6.11
CA ILE A 60 -3.40 -4.04 7.36
C ILE A 60 -3.63 -3.11 8.58
N LEU A 61 -3.05 -1.90 8.55
CA LEU A 61 -3.19 -0.91 9.61
C LEU A 61 -4.61 -0.30 9.67
N ASP A 62 -5.16 0.06 8.51
CA ASP A 62 -6.51 0.58 8.28
C ASP A 62 -7.07 0.03 6.95
N PRO A 63 -8.02 -0.93 6.99
CA PRO A 63 -8.60 -1.55 5.79
C PRO A 63 -9.28 -0.58 4.83
N HIS A 64 -9.65 0.62 5.30
CA HIS A 64 -10.37 1.62 4.52
C HIS A 64 -9.47 2.75 3.98
N CYS A 65 -8.16 2.71 4.23
CA CYS A 65 -7.27 3.83 3.90
C CYS A 65 -7.22 4.17 2.40
N LEU A 66 -7.53 3.22 1.50
CA LEU A 66 -7.57 3.42 0.05
C LEU A 66 -8.95 3.76 -0.51
N ASP A 67 -10.03 3.76 0.29
CA ASP A 67 -11.40 3.96 -0.23
C ASP A 67 -11.63 5.33 -0.87
N ARG A 68 -10.83 6.32 -0.49
CA ARG A 68 -10.87 7.69 -1.06
C ARG A 68 -9.90 7.90 -2.22
N PHE A 69 -9.12 6.88 -2.59
CA PHE A 69 -8.04 6.95 -3.58
C PHE A 69 -8.25 5.87 -4.65
N PRO A 70 -9.22 6.03 -5.56
CA PRO A 70 -9.61 5.00 -6.50
C PRO A 70 -8.46 4.54 -7.42
N LEU A 71 -7.56 5.44 -7.84
CA LEU A 71 -6.44 5.05 -8.69
C LEU A 71 -5.41 4.22 -7.92
N LEU A 72 -5.08 4.60 -6.68
CA LEU A 72 -4.20 3.81 -5.82
C LEU A 72 -4.79 2.45 -5.46
N LYS A 73 -6.10 2.40 -5.17
CA LYS A 73 -6.81 1.14 -4.91
C LYS A 73 -6.76 0.21 -6.11
N ALA A 74 -7.02 0.75 -7.31
CA ALA A 74 -6.92 -0.02 -8.54
C ALA A 74 -5.46 -0.43 -8.86
N TYR A 75 -4.49 0.43 -8.58
CA TYR A 75 -3.07 0.14 -8.74
C TYR A 75 -2.60 -1.01 -7.83
N HIS A 76 -2.93 -0.96 -6.53
CA HIS A 76 -2.59 -2.02 -5.57
C HIS A 76 -3.21 -3.35 -5.98
N GLN A 77 -4.49 -3.38 -6.35
CA GLN A 77 -5.15 -4.59 -6.84
C GLN A 77 -4.48 -5.16 -8.09
N ARG A 78 -4.12 -4.32 -9.07
CA ARG A 78 -3.40 -4.77 -10.28
C ARG A 78 -2.03 -5.37 -9.96
N MET A 79 -1.33 -4.83 -8.97
CA MET A 79 -0.06 -5.39 -8.52
C MET A 79 -0.29 -6.75 -7.83
N GLU A 80 -1.24 -6.84 -6.90
CA GLU A 80 -1.61 -8.07 -6.20
C GLU A 80 -1.99 -9.20 -7.17
N ASP A 81 -2.75 -8.91 -8.22
CA ASP A 81 -3.23 -9.90 -9.18
C ASP A 81 -2.16 -10.47 -10.13
N ARG A 82 -0.93 -9.95 -10.08
CA ARG A 82 0.17 -10.51 -10.89
C ARG A 82 0.50 -11.92 -10.41
N PRO A 83 0.51 -12.96 -11.27
CA PRO A 83 0.55 -14.36 -10.83
C PRO A 83 1.61 -14.70 -9.78
N GLY A 84 2.86 -14.28 -10.00
CA GLY A 84 3.95 -14.56 -9.04
C GLY A 84 3.85 -13.77 -7.74
N LEU A 85 3.30 -12.56 -7.76
CA LEU A 85 3.10 -11.76 -6.55
C LEU A 85 1.88 -12.26 -5.77
N LYS A 86 0.81 -12.65 -6.47
CA LYS A 86 -0.38 -13.28 -5.91
C LYS A 86 -0.04 -14.54 -5.14
N GLU A 87 0.67 -15.48 -5.79
CA GLU A 87 1.11 -16.73 -5.16
C GLU A 87 1.98 -16.45 -3.92
N TYR A 88 2.92 -15.51 -4.02
CA TYR A 88 3.76 -15.10 -2.89
C TYR A 88 2.93 -14.52 -1.73
N CYS A 89 1.99 -13.61 -2.00
CA CYS A 89 1.14 -13.01 -0.97
C CYS A 89 0.25 -14.06 -0.30
N GLU A 90 -0.31 -15.00 -1.05
CA GLU A 90 -1.08 -16.13 -0.51
C GLU A 90 -0.23 -16.97 0.47
N GLN A 91 1.00 -17.32 0.07
CA GLN A 91 1.93 -18.06 0.93
C GLN A 91 2.33 -17.26 2.19
N ARG A 92 2.68 -15.98 2.03
CA ARG A 92 3.02 -15.07 3.13
C ARG A 92 1.87 -14.94 4.14
N ASN A 93 0.65 -14.80 3.65
CA ASN A 93 -0.56 -14.70 4.46
C ASN A 93 -0.86 -16.01 5.20
N ALA A 94 -0.74 -17.15 4.52
CA ALA A 94 -0.89 -18.48 5.13
C ALA A 94 0.14 -18.72 6.24
N ALA A 95 1.38 -18.29 6.03
CA ALA A 95 2.45 -18.38 7.02
C ALA A 95 2.34 -17.35 8.16
N LYS A 96 1.42 -16.38 8.06
CA LYS A 96 1.21 -15.30 9.04
C LYS A 96 2.51 -14.56 9.37
N ILE A 97 3.30 -14.26 8.35
CA ILE A 97 4.55 -13.50 8.51
C ILE A 97 4.23 -12.16 9.18
N LEU A 98 5.01 -11.80 10.20
CA LEU A 98 4.85 -10.54 10.91
C LEU A 98 5.27 -9.38 10.00
N VAL A 99 4.43 -8.35 9.94
CA VAL A 99 4.78 -7.09 9.26
C VAL A 99 5.96 -6.42 9.96
N ASN A 100 5.89 -6.35 11.30
CA ASN A 100 6.89 -5.68 12.14
C ASN A 100 7.47 -6.65 13.18
N GLY A 101 8.75 -6.49 13.52
CA GLY A 101 9.42 -7.30 14.55
C GLY A 101 8.85 -7.16 15.96
N ASN A 102 8.08 -6.09 16.22
CA ASN A 102 7.37 -5.88 17.49
C ASN A 102 5.95 -6.49 17.52
N GLY A 103 5.54 -7.20 16.46
CA GLY A 103 4.22 -7.84 16.34
C GLY A 103 3.04 -6.90 16.11
N LYS A 104 3.26 -5.58 16.02
CA LYS A 104 2.21 -4.58 15.77
C LYS A 104 1.99 -4.41 14.28
N ARG A 105 0.76 -4.19 13.85
CA ARG A 105 0.38 -4.02 12.45
C ARG A 105 -0.90 -3.20 12.35
#